data_AF-A0A353H2L9-F1
#
_entry.id   AF-A0A353H2L9-F1
#
_cell.length_a   1.000
_cell.length_b   1.000
_cell.length_c   1.000
_cell.angle_alpha   90.00
_cell.angle_beta   90.00
_cell.angle_gamma   90.00
#
_symmetry.space_group_name_H-M   'P 1'
#
loop_
_entity.id
_entity.type
_entity.pdbx_description
1 polymer ?
#
loop_
_entity_poly.entity_id
_entity_poly.type
_entity_poly.pdbx_seq_one_letter_code
_entity_poly.pdbx_strand_id
1 'polypeptide(L)' 'MLLAGLDSDFPYPGRTDALMLAFYSRSQGNAAVVSIPPDMLVTLPQGDQVRLNTVYALQGIAGLGAVLKSNLGVVFDH' A
#
# COMPACT_ATOMS: atom_id res chain seq x y z
N MET A 1 -5.16 -6.78 7.03
CA MET A 1 -4.13 -7.62 6.40
C MET A 1 -3.82 -7.04 5.02
N LEU A 2 -2.55 -6.76 4.76
CA LEU A 2 -2.09 -6.18 3.48
C LEU A 2 -1.50 -7.29 2.61
N LEU A 3 -2.01 -7.48 1.38
CA LEU A 3 -1.46 -8.41 0.40
C LEU A 3 -0.73 -7.62 -0.69
N ALA A 4 0.59 -7.51 -0.57
CA ALA A 4 1.42 -6.88 -1.59
C ALA A 4 1.95 -7.94 -2.56
N GLY A 5 1.51 -7.87 -3.84
CA GLY A 5 2.11 -8.64 -4.92
C GLY A 5 3.36 -7.90 -5.40
N LEU A 6 4.53 -8.36 -4.94
CA LEU A 6 5.80 -7.75 -5.31
C LEU A 6 6.36 -8.50 -6.52
N ASP A 7 6.58 -7.79 -7.62
CA ASP A 7 7.48 -8.23 -8.67
C ASP A 7 8.82 -7.53 -8.44
N SER A 8 9.89 -8.29 -8.28
CA SER A 8 11.23 -7.75 -8.01
C SER A 8 12.24 -8.37 -8.94
N ASP A 9 12.34 -7.83 -10.15
CA ASP A 9 13.52 -8.07 -10.98
C ASP A 9 14.70 -7.28 -10.40
N PHE A 10 15.70 -8.01 -9.90
CA PHE A 10 16.99 -7.44 -9.52
C PHE A 10 17.60 -6.74 -10.75
N PRO A 11 18.10 -5.49 -10.66
CA PRO A 11 18.56 -4.76 -9.48
C PRO A 11 17.62 -3.64 -9.00
N TYR A 12 16.33 -3.63 -9.37
CA TYR A 12 15.40 -2.55 -9.03
C TYR A 12 14.38 -2.99 -7.96
N PRO A 13 14.72 -2.94 -6.65
CA PRO A 13 13.74 -3.13 -5.60
C PRO A 13 12.74 -1.96 -5.67
N GLY A 14 11.54 -2.16 -6.21
CA GLY A 14 10.55 -1.08 -6.15
C GLY A 14 9.39 -1.08 -7.13
N ARG A 15 9.31 -1.98 -8.12
CA ARG A 15 8.12 -2.04 -8.98
C ARG A 15 7.06 -2.95 -8.35
N THR A 16 6.34 -2.45 -7.36
CA THR A 16 5.11 -3.12 -6.94
C THR A 16 4.08 -2.94 -8.05
N ASP A 17 3.85 -3.99 -8.84
CA ASP A 17 2.88 -3.93 -9.94
C ASP A 17 1.42 -4.07 -9.46
N ALA A 18 1.21 -4.62 -8.26
CA ALA A 18 -0.11 -4.74 -7.66
C ALA A 18 -0.08 -4.63 -6.13
N LEU A 19 -0.77 -3.63 -5.59
CA LEU A 19 -1.09 -3.55 -4.16
C LEU A 19 -2.55 -3.96 -3.97
N MET A 20 -2.81 -4.98 -3.14
CA MET A 20 -4.16 -5.40 -2.78
C MET A 20 -4.36 -5.31 -1.26
N LEU A 21 -5.43 -4.66 -0.84
CA LEU A 21 -5.83 -4.59 0.55
C LEU A 21 -6.91 -5.65 0.82
N ALA A 22 -6.68 -6.52 1.79
CA ALA A 22 -7.67 -7.50 2.23
C ALA A 22 -8.28 -7.08 3.57
N PHE A 23 -9.58 -6.80 3.55
CA PHE A 23 -10.39 -6.50 4.71
C PHE A 23 -11.20 -7.73 5.09
N TYR A 24 -11.16 -8.12 6.36
CA TYR A 24 -11.94 -9.23 6.88
C TYR A 24 -12.72 -8.80 8.12
N SER A 25 -14.04 -8.99 8.11
CA SER A 25 -14.93 -8.68 9.23
C SER A 25 -15.51 -9.96 9.81
N ARG A 26 -15.01 -10.37 10.99
CA ARG A 26 -15.53 -11.55 11.70
C ARG A 26 -16.97 -11.39 12.16
N SER A 27 -17.38 -10.18 12.55
CA SER A 27 -18.73 -9.93 13.08
C SER A 27 -19.81 -10.03 12.00
N GLN A 28 -19.47 -9.72 10.75
CA GLN A 28 -20.40 -9.76 9.62
C GLN A 28 -20.22 -11.00 8.73
N GLY A 29 -19.16 -11.80 8.97
CA GLY A 29 -18.84 -12.97 8.15
C GLY A 29 -18.39 -12.63 6.72
N ASN A 30 -17.93 -11.40 6.48
CA ASN A 30 -17.66 -10.86 5.15
C ASN A 30 -16.17 -10.54 4.96
N ALA A 31 -15.70 -10.67 3.72
CA ALA A 31 -14.38 -10.25 3.28
C ALA A 31 -14.50 -9.32 2.06
N ALA A 32 -13.60 -8.34 1.97
CA ALA A 32 -13.49 -7.47 0.82
C ALA A 32 -12.02 -7.35 0.40
N VAL A 33 -11.77 -7.34 -0.91
CA VAL A 33 -10.44 -7.08 -1.47
C VAL A 33 -10.52 -5.81 -2.29
N VAL A 34 -9.62 -4.86 -2.03
CA VAL A 34 -9.53 -3.59 -2.74
C VAL A 34 -8.18 -3.51 -3.43
N SER A 35 -8.18 -3.42 -4.75
CA SER A 35 -6.97 -3.16 -5.53
C SER A 35 -6.64 -1.68 -5.47
N ILE A 36 -5.39 -1.36 -5.14
CA ILE A 36 -4.86 0.00 -5.18
C ILE A 36 -3.87 0.11 -6.35
N PRO A 37 -4.06 1.08 -7.26
CA PRO A 37 -3.11 1.32 -8.34
C PRO A 37 -1.74 1.71 -7.77
N PRO A 38 -0.63 1.09 -8.23
CA PRO A 38 0.70 1.41 -7.72
C PRO A 38 1.18 2.82 -8.14
N ASP A 39 0.62 3.38 -9.20
CA ASP A 39 0.87 4.73 -9.69
C ASP A 39 -0.03 5.79 -9.05
N MET A 40 -0.91 5.40 -8.11
CA MET A 40 -1.74 6.33 -7.36
C MET A 40 -0.89 7.43 -6.71
N LEU A 41 -1.28 8.69 -6.92
CA LEU A 41 -0.66 9.83 -6.26
C LEU A 41 -1.08 9.88 -4.79
N VAL A 42 -0.08 9.99 -3.92
CA VAL A 42 -0.24 10.09 -2.48
C VAL A 42 0.61 11.21 -1.92
N THR A 43 0.11 11.84 -0.86
CA THR A 43 0.80 12.92 -0.17
C THR A 43 1.59 12.35 1.00
N LEU A 44 2.90 12.61 1.02
CA LEU A 44 3.78 12.25 2.12
C LEU A 44 3.54 13.15 3.33
N PRO A 45 3.93 12.73 4.55
CA PRO A 45 3.78 13.55 5.76
C PRO A 45 4.44 14.94 5.65
N GLN A 46 5.53 15.06 4.89
CA GLN A 46 6.22 16.34 4.62
C GLN A 46 5.52 17.23 3.57
N GLY A 47 4.44 16.76 2.93
CA GLY A 47 3.64 17.52 1.97
C GLY A 47 3.92 17.22 0.50
N ASP A 48 5.00 16.51 0.17
CA ASP A 48 5.31 16.14 -1.21
C ASP A 48 4.34 15.09 -1.77
N GLN A 49 3.96 15.24 -3.04
CA GLN A 49 3.16 14.25 -3.75
C GLN A 49 4.06 13.31 -4.55
N VAL A 50 3.87 12.00 -4.35
CA VAL A 50 4.63 10.95 -5.05
C VAL A 50 3.70 9.80 -5.45
N ARG A 51 4.16 8.95 -6.37
CA ARG A 51 3.46 7.70 -6.68
C ARG A 51 3.63 6.69 -5.54
N LEU A 52 2.58 5.92 -5.26
CA LEU A 52 2.56 4.97 -4.15
C LEU A 52 3.67 3.90 -4.25
N ASN A 53 4.00 3.44 -5.46
CA ASN A 53 5.12 2.52 -5.70
C ASN A 53 6.49 3.11 -5.28
N THR A 54 6.64 4.42 -5.39
CA THR A 54 7.86 5.14 -4.99
C THR A 54 7.98 5.16 -3.46
N VAL A 55 6.85 5.26 -2.75
CA VAL A 55 6.82 5.13 -1.28
C VAL A 55 7.29 3.75 -0.86
N TYR A 56 6.78 2.69 -1.50
CA TYR A 56 7.20 1.33 -1.19
C TYR A 56 8.70 1.11 -1.45
N ALA A 57 9.20 1.56 -2.61
CA ALA A 57 10.61 1.44 -2.96
C ALA A 57 11.54 2.15 -1.97
N LEU A 58 11.14 3.33 -1.46
CA LEU A 58 11.97 4.16 -0.59
C LEU A 58 11.82 3.83 0.90
N GLN A 59 10.62 3.50 1.35
CA GLN A 59 10.25 3.42 2.78
C GLN A 59 9.71 2.04 3.18
N GLY A 60 9.63 1.10 2.24
CA GLY A 60 9.11 -0.24 2.48
C GLY A 60 7.65 -0.26 2.95
N ILE A 61 7.26 -1.36 3.60
CA ILE A 61 5.88 -1.59 4.05
C ILE A 61 5.45 -0.62 5.16
N ALA A 62 6.37 -0.19 6.02
CA ALA A 62 6.08 0.72 7.13
C ALA A 62 5.71 2.12 6.64
N GLY A 63 6.48 2.67 5.68
CA GLY A 63 6.13 3.93 5.03
C GLY A 63 4.83 3.84 4.24
N LEU A 64 4.60 2.71 3.56
CA LEU A 64 3.34 2.47 2.87
C LEU A 64 2.14 2.52 3.83
N GLY A 65 2.24 1.88 5.00
CA GLY A 65 1.19 1.91 6.03
C GLY A 65 0.89 3.32 6.53
N ALA A 66 1.92 4.14 6.77
CA ALA A 66 1.74 5.52 7.21
C ALA A 66 1.03 6.38 6.14
N VAL A 67 1.43 6.23 4.87
CA VAL A 67 0.86 6.99 3.75
C VAL A 67 -0.57 6.55 3.42
N LEU A 68 -0.86 5.25 3.48
CA LEU A 68 -2.22 4.73 3.29
C LEU A 68 -3.15 5.15 4.43
N LYS A 69 -2.65 5.23 5.66
CA LYS A 69 -3.42 5.78 6.79
C LYS A 69 -3.74 7.26 6.58
N SER A 70 -2.77 8.07 6.15
CA SER A 70 -3.00 9.51 5.98
C SER A 70 -3.85 9.87 4.75
N ASN A 71 -3.71 9.13 3.64
CA ASN A 71 -4.40 9.45 2.39
C ASN A 71 -5.75 8.74 2.25
N LEU A 72 -5.88 7.53 2.79
CA LEU A 72 -7.07 6.68 2.61
C LEU A 72 -7.75 6.31 3.93
N GLY A 73 -7.21 6.71 5.08
CA GLY A 73 -7.75 6.33 6.39
C GLY A 73 -7.61 4.84 6.72
N VAL A 74 -6.84 4.09 5.92
CA VAL A 74 -6.71 2.64 6.09
C VAL A 74 -5.57 2.31 7.04
N VAL A 75 -5.85 1.46 8.02
CA VAL A 75 -4.85 0.90 8.93
C VAL A 75 -4.76 -0.61 8.68
N PHE A 76 -3.54 -1.13 8.63
CA PHE A 76 -3.30 -2.57 8.49
C PHE A 76 -2.74 -3.11 9.79
N ASP A 77 -3.44 -4.09 10.36
CA ASP A 77 -2.89 -4.94 11.41
C ASP A 77 -2.27 -6.16 10.75
N HIS A 78 -0.92 -6.20 10.77
CA HIS A 78 -0.01 -7.27 10.37
C HIS A 78 -0.08 -7.81 8.93
#